data_AF-A0A2S9GM73-F1
#
_entry.id   AF-A0A2S9GM73-F1
#
_cell.length_a   1.000
_cell.length_b   1.000
_cell.length_c   1.000
_cell.angle_alpha   90.00
_cell.angle_beta   90.00
_cell.angle_gamma   90.00
#
_symmetry.space_group_name_H-M   'P 1'
#
loop_
_entity.id
_entity.type
_entity.pdbx_description
1 polymer ?
#
loop_
_entity_poly.entity_id
_entity_poly.type
_entity_poly.pdbx_seq_one_letter_code
_entity_poly.pdbx_strand_id
1 'polypeptide(L)' 'QDGHGDLAAARAAARTGVPMAISTLTEDPMEDIAAEFGDTPGFFQLYTPTDRDLAASFVHRAEAAGYKAVIVTLDTWIPG' A
#
# COMPACT_ATOMS: atom_id res chain seq x y z
N GLN A 1 -18.41 9.33 -5.69
CA GLN A 1 -17.45 8.45 -4.99
C GLN A 1 -17.27 9.05 -3.60
N ASP A 2 -17.31 8.24 -2.56
CA ASP A 2 -17.19 8.66 -1.15
C ASP A 2 -15.73 8.84 -0.70
N GLY A 3 -14.75 8.65 -1.61
CA GLY A 3 -13.33 8.88 -1.35
C GLY A 3 -12.62 7.75 -0.61
N HIS A 4 -13.27 6.57 -0.48
CA HIS A 4 -12.74 5.44 0.28
C HIS A 4 -12.58 4.19 -0.60
N GLY A 5 -12.06 4.40 -1.82
CA GLY A 5 -11.87 3.33 -2.80
C GLY A 5 -10.89 2.26 -2.32
N ASP A 6 -9.86 2.67 -1.57
CA ASP A 6 -8.82 1.77 -1.08
C ASP A 6 -9.38 0.82 -0.01
N LEU A 7 -10.17 1.33 0.93
CA LEU A 7 -10.85 0.49 1.94
C LEU A 7 -11.84 -0.49 1.28
N ALA A 8 -12.58 -0.05 0.27
CA ALA A 8 -13.52 -0.91 -0.44
C ALA A 8 -12.79 -2.06 -1.18
N ALA A 9 -11.64 -1.77 -1.79
CA ALA A 9 -10.80 -2.75 -2.44
C ALA A 9 -10.16 -3.72 -1.43
N ALA A 10 -9.72 -3.24 -0.27
CA ALA A 10 -9.17 -4.07 0.80
C ALA A 10 -10.18 -5.08 1.35
N ARG A 11 -11.42 -4.64 1.60
CA ARG A 11 -12.51 -5.54 1.96
C ARG A 11 -12.81 -6.57 0.87
N ALA A 12 -12.67 -6.20 -0.40
CA ALA A 12 -12.85 -7.15 -1.50
C ALA A 12 -11.71 -8.18 -1.55
N ALA A 13 -10.47 -7.75 -1.31
CA ALA A 13 -9.32 -8.65 -1.18
C ALA A 13 -9.55 -9.68 -0.06
N ALA A 14 -9.95 -9.23 1.14
CA ALA A 14 -10.29 -10.11 2.26
C ALA A 14 -11.36 -11.15 1.91
N ARG A 15 -12.45 -10.74 1.23
CA ARG A 15 -13.54 -11.65 0.85
C ARG A 15 -13.14 -12.67 -0.21
N THR A 16 -12.19 -12.33 -1.07
CA THR A 16 -11.81 -13.16 -2.23
C THR A 16 -10.55 -13.98 -1.99
N GLY A 17 -9.77 -13.63 -0.95
CA GLY A 17 -8.45 -14.21 -0.69
C GLY A 17 -7.37 -13.78 -1.69
N VAL A 18 -7.66 -12.78 -2.54
CA VAL A 18 -6.70 -12.26 -3.52
C VAL A 18 -5.81 -11.21 -2.85
N PRO A 19 -4.47 -11.35 -2.90
CA PRO A 19 -3.56 -10.36 -2.34
C PRO A 19 -3.80 -8.95 -2.90
N MET A 20 -3.69 -7.94 -2.04
CA MET A 20 -3.86 -6.55 -2.43
C MET A 20 -2.49 -5.86 -2.53
N ALA A 21 -2.27 -5.09 -3.59
CA ALA A 21 -1.16 -4.14 -3.68
C ALA A 21 -1.71 -2.72 -3.55
N ILE A 22 -1.17 -1.93 -2.62
CA ILE A 22 -1.56 -0.53 -2.42
C ILE A 22 -0.45 0.41 -2.88
N SER A 23 -0.82 1.59 -3.37
CA SER A 23 0.13 2.61 -3.83
C SER A 23 0.62 3.51 -2.70
N THR A 24 1.79 4.13 -2.87
CA THR A 24 2.23 5.27 -2.05
C THR A 24 1.26 6.45 -2.14
N LEU A 25 0.47 6.54 -3.23
CA LEU A 25 -0.49 7.61 -3.52
C LEU A 25 -1.95 7.21 -3.19
N THR A 26 -2.14 6.40 -2.16
CA THR A 26 -3.48 6.04 -1.65
C THR A 26 -4.17 7.24 -1.01
N GLU A 27 -5.50 7.29 -1.11
CA GLU A 27 -6.31 8.34 -0.48
C GLU A 27 -6.53 8.05 1.01
N ASP A 28 -6.60 6.77 1.37
CA ASP A 28 -6.72 6.30 2.74
C ASP A 28 -5.35 5.97 3.35
N PRO A 29 -5.13 6.16 4.68
CA PRO A 29 -3.90 5.74 5.35
C PRO A 29 -3.63 4.24 5.17
N MET A 30 -2.39 3.86 4.91
CA MET A 30 -2.00 2.45 4.76
C MET A 30 -2.36 1.61 5.99
N GLU A 31 -2.31 2.21 7.19
CA GLU A 31 -2.66 1.57 8.44
C GLU A 31 -4.16 1.20 8.51
N ASP A 32 -5.03 2.08 8.00
CA ASP A 32 -6.47 1.83 7.95
C ASP A 32 -6.82 0.80 6.87
N ILE A 33 -6.13 0.86 5.72
CA ILE A 33 -6.26 -0.15 4.66
C ILE A 33 -5.80 -1.52 5.17
N ALA A 34 -4.75 -1.56 6.00
CA ALA A 34 -4.23 -2.79 6.56
C ALA A 34 -5.18 -3.52 7.51
N ALA A 35 -6.00 -2.77 8.23
CA ALA A 35 -7.04 -3.35 9.07
C ALA A 35 -8.11 -4.10 8.26
N GLU A 36 -8.31 -3.76 6.99
CA GLU A 36 -9.43 -4.25 6.17
C GLU A 36 -9.13 -5.53 5.37
N PHE A 37 -7.86 -5.87 5.12
CA PHE A 37 -7.51 -7.09 4.35
C PHE A 37 -7.43 -8.38 5.18
N GLY A 38 -7.50 -8.30 6.51
CA GLY A 38 -7.52 -9.46 7.41
C GLY A 38 -6.29 -10.37 7.25
N ASP A 39 -6.51 -11.68 7.09
CA ASP A 39 -5.44 -12.66 6.86
C ASP A 39 -4.88 -12.65 5.42
N THR A 40 -5.50 -11.89 4.52
CA THR A 40 -5.05 -11.80 3.12
C THR A 40 -3.78 -10.96 3.03
N PRO A 41 -2.72 -11.43 2.36
CA PRO A 41 -1.47 -10.66 2.25
C PRO A 41 -1.67 -9.31 1.55
N GLY A 42 -1.28 -8.23 2.23
CA GLY A 42 -1.12 -6.91 1.63
C GLY A 42 0.33 -6.66 1.20
N PHE A 43 0.51 -6.02 0.04
CA PHE A 43 1.79 -5.53 -0.48
C PHE A 43 1.78 -4.02 -0.60
N PHE A 44 2.89 -3.38 -0.23
CA PHE A 44 3.03 -1.92 -0.31
C PHE A 44 3.88 -1.55 -1.53
N GLN A 45 3.32 -0.80 -2.46
CA GLN A 45 4.05 -0.27 -3.61
C GLN A 45 4.70 1.06 -3.24
N LEU A 46 6.02 1.11 -3.42
CA LEU A 46 6.87 2.26 -3.17
C LEU A 46 7.26 2.91 -4.50
N TYR A 47 6.80 4.14 -4.72
CA TYR A 47 7.47 5.06 -5.62
C TYR A 47 8.68 5.63 -4.90
N THR A 48 9.88 5.26 -5.33
CA THR A 48 11.12 5.62 -4.62
C THR A 48 11.33 7.14 -4.62
N PRO A 49 11.17 7.83 -3.48
CA PRO A 49 11.50 9.23 -3.39
C PRO A 49 13.00 9.43 -3.58
N THR A 50 13.41 10.62 -4.03
CA THR A 50 14.85 10.97 -4.09
C THR A 50 15.47 10.98 -2.69
N ASP A 51 14.67 11.28 -1.66
CA ASP A 51 15.06 11.23 -0.26
C ASP A 51 14.99 9.78 0.29
N ARG A 52 16.14 9.27 0.73
CA ARG A 52 16.27 7.91 1.27
C ARG A 52 15.66 7.75 2.65
N ASP A 53 15.69 8.77 3.49
CA ASP A 53 15.14 8.71 4.84
C ASP A 53 13.61 8.69 4.76
N LEU A 54 13.04 9.45 3.83
CA LEU A 54 11.61 9.37 3.51
C LEU A 54 11.23 7.98 3.00
N ALA A 55 12.01 7.41 2.06
CA ALA A 55 11.78 6.06 1.56
C ALA A 55 11.79 5.02 2.68
N ALA A 56 12.80 5.08 3.56
CA ALA A 56 12.92 4.19 4.72
C ALA A 56 11.73 4.35 5.67
N SER A 57 11.25 5.58 5.90
CA SER A 57 10.09 5.82 6.75
C SER A 57 8.81 5.13 6.22
N PHE A 58 8.60 5.12 4.90
CA PHE A 58 7.46 4.42 4.29
C PHE A 58 7.58 2.91 4.42
N VAL A 59 8.77 2.37 4.18
CA VAL A 59 9.03 0.93 4.35
C VAL A 59 8.77 0.51 5.79
N HIS A 60 9.29 1.24 6.77
CA HIS A 60 9.07 0.91 8.18
C HIS A 60 7.61 1.02 8.61
N ARG A 61 6.86 1.99 8.08
CA ARG A 61 5.42 2.10 8.32
C ARG A 61 4.67 0.92 7.72
N ALA A 62 5.01 0.52 6.49
CA ALA A 62 4.39 -0.65 5.85
C ALA A 62 4.70 -1.95 6.63
N GLU A 63 5.95 -2.14 7.07
CA GLU A 63 6.30 -3.28 7.93
C GLU A 63 5.49 -3.28 9.23
N ALA A 64 5.40 -2.13 9.90
CA ALA A 64 4.65 -1.98 11.16
C ALA A 64 3.14 -2.20 10.99
N ALA A 65 2.58 -1.78 9.85
CA ALA A 65 1.18 -2.01 9.50
C ALA A 65 0.89 -3.47 9.08
N GLY A 66 1.92 -4.32 8.94
CA GLY A 66 1.77 -5.75 8.71
C GLY A 66 1.80 -6.20 7.25
N TYR A 67 2.17 -5.29 6.32
CA TYR A 67 2.38 -5.62 4.92
C TYR A 67 3.46 -6.71 4.77
N LYS A 68 3.25 -7.62 3.81
CA LYS A 68 4.09 -8.82 3.63
C LYS A 68 5.19 -8.65 2.59
N ALA A 69 5.12 -7.61 1.77
CA ALA A 69 6.13 -7.30 0.78
C ALA A 69 6.12 -5.82 0.40
N VAL A 70 7.25 -5.34 -0.12
CA VAL A 70 7.38 -4.03 -0.76
C VAL A 70 7.61 -4.22 -2.26
N ILE A 71 6.81 -3.53 -3.08
CA ILE A 71 6.93 -3.49 -4.54
C ILE A 71 7.63 -2.20 -4.91
N VAL A 72 8.86 -2.27 -5.40
CA VAL A 72 9.62 -1.10 -5.85
C VAL A 72 9.32 -0.85 -7.33
N THR A 73 8.68 0.29 -7.62
CA THR A 73 8.31 0.64 -9.00
C THR A 73 9.39 1.51 -9.64
N LEU A 74 10.03 0.99 -10.69
CA LEU A 74 11.18 1.61 -11.37
C LEU A 74 10.86 2.19 -12.75
N ASP A 75 9.65 1.96 -13.27
CA ASP A 75 9.25 2.36 -14.62
C ASP A 75 8.80 3.82 -14.72
N THR A 76 8.59 4.50 -13.59
CA THR A 76 8.05 5.86 -13.53
C THR A 76 9.09 6.82 -12.97
N TRP A 77 10.12 7.17 -13.77
CA TRP A 77 11.20 8.06 -13.30
C TRP A 77 10.83 9.55 -13.38
N ILE A 78 9.82 9.88 -14.18
CA ILE A 78 9.25 11.22 -14.37
C ILE A 78 7.73 11.05 -14.38
N PRO A 79 6.95 11.82 -13.60
CA PRO A 79 5.49 11.85 -13.76
C PRO A 79 5.18 12.28 -15.20
N GLY A 80 4.43 11.45 -15.92
CA GLY A 80 3.98 11.74 -17.28
C GLY A 80 3.03 12.92 -17.36
#